data_AF-A0A7Z2V467-F1
#
_entry.id   AF-A0A7Z2V467-F1
#
_cell.length_a   1.000
_cell.length_b   1.000
_cell.length_c   1.000
_cell.angle_alpha   90.00
_cell.angle_beta   90.00
_cell.angle_gamma   90.00
#
_symmetry.space_group_name_H-M   'P 1'
#
loop_
_entity.id
_entity.type
_entity.pdbx_description
1 polymer ?
#
loop_
_entity_poly.entity_id
_entity_poly.type
_entity_poly.pdbx_seq_one_letter_code
_entity_poly.pdbx_strand_id
1 'polypeptide(L)' 'MITSEVLKTTDEICAILRVSRQTLWRLTKENPSLPGRVRIGRLTRWSEKELIGWLSSQ' A
#
# COMPACT_ATOMS: atom_id res chain seq x y z
N MET A 1 1.71 14.23 -16.37
CA MET A 1 1.19 14.90 -15.16
C MET A 1 1.75 14.18 -13.95
N ILE A 2 2.61 14.83 -13.16
CA ILE A 2 3.06 14.26 -11.89
C ILE A 2 1.91 14.47 -10.91
N THR A 3 1.04 13.47 -10.76
CA THR A 3 0.07 13.46 -9.66
C THR A 3 0.89 13.47 -8.37
N SER A 4 0.86 14.60 -7.64
CA SER A 4 1.41 14.68 -6.29
C SER A 4 0.52 13.87 -5.36
N GLU A 5 0.68 12.55 -5.39
CA GLU A 5 -0.01 11.66 -4.46
C GLU A 5 0.66 11.76 -3.09
N VAL A 6 -0.15 12.00 -2.06
CA VAL A 6 0.31 11.95 -0.68
C VAL A 6 0.42 10.50 -0.26
N LEU A 7 1.65 10.02 -0.06
CA LEU A 7 1.89 8.66 0.39
C LEU A 7 1.32 8.43 1.79
N LYS A 8 0.56 7.35 1.93
CA LYS A 8 -0.10 6.94 3.17
C LYS A 8 0.81 6.10 4.05
N THR A 9 0.59 6.19 5.35
CA THR A 9 1.15 5.26 6.34
C THR A 9 0.50 3.88 6.23
N THR A 10 1.12 2.87 6.84
CA THR A 10 0.52 1.54 6.95
C THR A 10 -0.84 1.57 7.65
N ASP A 11 -1.01 2.40 8.68
CA ASP A 11 -2.29 2.51 9.40
C ASP A 11 -3.40 3.10 8.55
N GLU A 12 -3.09 4.16 7.79
CA GLU A 12 -4.04 4.78 6.87
C GLU A 12 -4.49 3.80 5.79
N ILE A 13 -3.57 3.04 5.18
CA ILE A 13 -3.94 2.00 4.22
C ILE A 13 -4.77 0.89 4.86
N CYS A 14 -4.41 0.43 6.06
CA CYS A 14 -5.20 -0.56 6.78
C CYS A 14 -6.64 -0.06 7.04
N ALA A 15 -6.80 1.22 7.40
CA ALA A 15 -8.10 1.83 7.61
C ALA A 15 -8.90 1.94 6.29
N ILE A 16 -8.27 2.35 5.19
CA ILE A 16 -8.88 2.47 3.86
C ILE A 16 -9.36 1.09 3.37
N LEU A 17 -8.50 0.09 3.44
CA LEU A 17 -8.80 -1.27 3.00
C LEU A 17 -9.66 -2.06 4.00
N ARG A 18 -9.87 -1.51 5.21
CA ARG A 18 -10.57 -2.18 6.33
C ARG A 18 -9.95 -3.53 6.69
N VAL A 19 -8.61 -3.61 6.70
CA VAL A 19 -7.86 -4.82 7.03
C VAL A 19 -6.90 -4.59 8.19
N SER A 20 -6.54 -5.66 8.89
CA SER A 20 -5.51 -5.59 9.92
C SER A 20 -4.11 -5.37 9.31
N ARG A 21 -3.18 -4.83 10.11
CA ARG A 21 -1.75 -4.77 9.74
C ARG A 21 -1.18 -6.14 9.39
N GLN A 22 -1.64 -7.19 10.08
CA GLN A 22 -1.17 -8.54 9.85
C GLN A 22 -1.65 -9.07 8.49
N THR A 23 -2.88 -8.74 8.10
CA THR A 23 -3.42 -9.04 6.77
C THR A 23 -2.62 -8.34 5.68
N LEU A 24 -2.35 -7.03 5.84
CA LEU A 24 -1.52 -6.29 4.87
C LEU A 24 -0.10 -6.85 4.79
N TRP A 25 0.50 -7.24 5.92
CA TRP A 25 1.81 -7.89 5.93
C TRP A 25 1.80 -9.23 5.20
N ARG A 26 0.80 -10.09 5.43
CA ARG A 26 0.65 -11.35 4.70
C ARG A 26 0.52 -11.10 3.20
N LEU A 27 -0.32 -10.15 2.80
CA LEU A 27 -0.48 -9.75 1.41
C LEU A 27 0.86 -9.36 0.78
N THR A 28 1.69 -8.57 1.47
CA THR A 28 3.03 -8.19 0.96
C THR A 28 4.02 -9.33 0.89
N LYS A 29 3.84 -10.34 1.74
CA LYS A 29 4.73 -11.52 1.79
C LYS A 29 4.36 -12.50 0.68
N GLU A 30 3.06 -12.70 0.46
CA GLU A 30 2.50 -13.58 -0.57
C GLU A 30 2.63 -12.98 -1.98
N ASN A 31 2.65 -11.64 -2.09
CA ASN A 31 2.79 -10.91 -3.35
C ASN A 31 4.04 -10.01 -3.32
N PRO A 32 5.23 -10.53 -3.65
CA PRO A 32 6.46 -9.73 -3.70
C PRO A 32 6.41 -8.56 -4.69
N SER A 33 5.57 -8.68 -5.73
CA SER A 33 5.32 -7.66 -6.76
C SER A 33 4.19 -6.69 -6.41
N LEU A 34 3.70 -6.69 -5.15
CA LEU A 34 2.65 -5.77 -4.72
C LEU A 34 3.06 -4.32 -4.97
N PRO A 35 2.32 -3.56 -5.80
CA PRO A 35 2.68 -2.19 -6.14
C PRO A 35 2.32 -1.22 -5.00
N GLY A 36 2.78 0.03 -5.10
CA GLY A 36 2.49 1.09 -4.14
C GLY A 36 3.33 1.08 -2.87
N ARG A 37 4.10 0.04 -2.55
CA ARG A 37 4.95 0.02 -1.35
C ARG A 37 6.24 0.82 -1.56
N VAL A 38 6.37 1.94 -0.85
CA VAL A 38 7.55 2.82 -0.87
C VAL A 38 8.27 2.77 0.47
N ARG A 39 9.59 2.56 0.46
CA ARG A 39 10.41 2.58 1.69
C ARG A 39 11.23 3.87 1.75
N ILE A 40 11.00 4.67 2.79
CA ILE A 40 11.71 5.94 3.04
C ILE A 40 12.51 5.77 4.33
N GLY A 41 13.77 5.38 4.20
CA GLY A 41 14.61 4.98 5.34
C GLY A 41 13.98 3.82 6.10
N ARG A 42 13.61 4.05 7.37
CA ARG A 42 12.94 3.05 8.22
C ARG A 42 11.42 3.05 8.08
N LEU A 43 10.84 4.04 7.40
CA LEU A 43 9.40 4.18 7.25
C LEU A 43 8.91 3.42 6.02
N THR A 44 7.77 2.75 6.18
CA THR A 44 6.99 2.24 5.06
C THR A 44 5.85 3.20 4.76
N ARG A 45 5.73 3.54 3.49
CA ARG A 45 4.73 4.42 2.92
C ARG A 45 4.08 3.74 1.72
N TRP A 46 2.90 4.20 1.37
CA TRP A 46 2.05 3.53 0.40
C TRP A 46 1.43 4.52 -0.58
N SER A 47 1.51 4.22 -1.86
CA SER A 47 0.60 4.80 -2.85
C SER A 47 -0.73 4.05 -2.72
N GLU A 48 -1.75 4.78 -2.32
CA GLU A 48 -3.13 4.32 -2.28
C GLU A 48 -3.60 4.04 -3.72
N LYS A 49 -3.27 4.91 -4.66
CA LYS A 49 -3.67 4.82 -6.07
C LYS A 49 -3.15 3.55 -6.73
N GLU A 50 -1.85 3.25 -6.59
CA GLU A 50 -1.26 2.04 -7.17
C GLU A 50 -1.83 0.77 -6.51
N LEU A 51 -2.00 0.78 -5.19
CA LEU A 51 -2.49 -0.38 -4.46
C LEU A 51 -3.95 -0.68 -4.79
N ILE A 52 -4.83 0.33 -4.80
CA ILE A 52 -6.25 0.17 -5.17
C ILE A 52 -6.37 -0.21 -6.66
N GLY A 53 -5.59 0.43 -7.53
CA GLY A 53 -5.58 0.11 -8.96
C GLY A 53 -5.23 -1.36 -9.21
N TRP A 54 -4.24 -1.88 -8.49
CA TRP A 54 -3.87 -3.29 -8.55
C TRP A 54 -4.95 -4.22 -8.00
N LEU A 55 -5.50 -3.91 -6.82
CA LEU A 55 -6.59 -4.70 -6.20
C LEU A 55 -7.83 -4.77 -7.10
N SER A 56 -8.11 -3.72 -7.86
CA SER A 56 -9.25 -3.65 -8.78
C SER A 56 -9.01 -4.37 -10.11
N SER A 57 -7.75 -4.77 -10.37
CA SER A 57 -7.33 -5.45 -11.61
C SER A 57 -7.21 -6.98 -11.47
N GLN A 58 -7.44 -7.50 -10.26
CA GLN A 58 -7.60 -8.93 -9.97
C GLN A 58 -9.04 -9.36 -10.22
#